data_AF-A0A830DBY3-F1
#
_entry.id   AF-A0A830DBY3-F1
#
_cell.length_a   1.000
_cell.length_b   1.000
_cell.length_c   1.000
_cell.angle_alpha   90.00
_cell.angle_beta   90.00
_cell.angle_gamma   90.00
#
_symmetry.space_group_name_H-M   'P 1'
#
loop_
_entity.id
_entity.type
_entity.pdbx_description
1 polymer ?
#
loop_
_entity_poly.entity_id
_entity_poly.type
_entity_poly.pdbx_seq_one_letter_code
_entity_poly.pdbx_strand_id
1 'polypeptide(L)'
;MDYIEDAGLEALAASCKDLHELRVFPSDPYEAVPNVSLTEQGLVSVSEGCPKLQSVLYFCRQMSNAALVTIARNRPNLIRFRLCIIEPRAQDYLTLGPLDVGFGAIVENCKELRRLSMSGLLTDRVFEYIGTHAKKLEMLSIAFAGDSDLGLHHVLSGCDSLRKLEIRDCPFGDNALLANAGKLATMRSLWMSSMPRLNVEVIDERGPPDSRPDSCPVEKLYIYRSVAGRRVDMPGFVWTMGGNAMLGMS
;
A
#
# COMPACT_ATOMS: atom_id res chain seq x y z
N MET A 1 -14.01 -12.83 -24.63
CA MET A 1 -14.30 -11.88 -23.54
C MET A 1 -13.81 -10.54 -24.02
N ASP A 2 -14.63 -9.50 -23.92
CA ASP A 2 -14.23 -8.16 -24.34
C ASP A 2 -13.54 -7.47 -23.16
N TYR A 3 -12.26 -7.14 -23.34
CA TYR A 3 -11.48 -6.37 -22.37
C TYR A 3 -11.58 -4.88 -22.73
N ILE A 4 -11.56 -4.00 -21.72
CA ILE A 4 -11.69 -2.55 -21.99
C ILE A 4 -10.48 -2.01 -22.75
N GLU A 5 -9.27 -2.42 -22.35
CA GLU A 5 -7.98 -1.98 -22.92
C GLU A 5 -7.84 -0.44 -22.96
N ASP A 6 -6.71 0.05 -23.47
CA ASP A 6 -6.51 1.51 -23.59
C ASP A 6 -7.48 2.15 -24.59
N ALA A 7 -7.79 1.46 -25.69
CA ALA A 7 -8.72 1.96 -26.71
C ALA A 7 -10.15 2.15 -26.18
N GLY A 8 -10.63 1.23 -25.35
CA GLY A 8 -11.94 1.38 -24.72
C GLY A 8 -11.95 2.48 -23.66
N LEU A 9 -10.84 2.66 -22.93
CA LEU A 9 -10.68 3.78 -21.99
C LEU A 9 -10.61 5.13 -22.70
N GLU A 10 -10.01 5.21 -23.88
CA GLU A 10 -10.02 6.40 -24.74
C GLU A 10 -11.45 6.72 -25.22
N ALA A 11 -12.19 5.72 -25.71
CA ALA A 11 -13.59 5.90 -26.10
C ALA A 11 -14.48 6.34 -24.93
N LEU A 12 -14.25 5.78 -23.73
CA LEU A 12 -14.90 6.18 -22.49
C LEU A 12 -14.54 7.62 -22.11
N ALA A 13 -13.28 8.01 -22.23
CA ALA A 13 -12.83 9.38 -21.98
C ALA A 13 -13.49 10.38 -22.93
N ALA A 14 -13.70 10.01 -24.19
CA ALA A 14 -14.40 10.82 -25.18
C ALA A 14 -15.90 10.98 -24.86
N SER A 15 -16.55 9.93 -24.35
CA SER A 15 -18.01 9.85 -24.25
C SER A 15 -18.57 10.20 -22.85
N CYS A 16 -17.91 9.76 -21.78
CA CYS A 16 -18.45 9.78 -20.43
C CYS A 16 -17.96 11.00 -19.62
N LYS A 17 -18.45 12.19 -19.94
CA LYS A 17 -18.01 13.46 -19.29
C LYS A 17 -18.47 13.63 -17.83
N ASP A 18 -19.46 12.84 -17.40
CA ASP A 18 -19.99 12.85 -16.03
C ASP A 18 -19.40 11.73 -15.15
N LEU A 19 -18.35 11.04 -15.61
CA LEU A 19 -17.75 9.94 -14.86
C LEU A 19 -17.07 10.42 -13.58
N HIS A 20 -17.50 9.90 -12.43
CA HIS A 20 -16.94 10.20 -11.11
C HIS A 20 -15.95 9.15 -10.60
N GLU A 21 -16.15 7.88 -10.99
CA GLU A 21 -15.41 6.76 -10.45
C GLU A 21 -15.07 5.74 -11.54
N LEU A 22 -13.79 5.40 -11.63
CA LEU A 22 -13.28 4.35 -12.51
C LEU A 22 -12.64 3.25 -11.66
N ARG A 23 -13.04 2.00 -11.90
CA ARG A 23 -12.37 0.82 -11.36
C ARG A 23 -12.07 -0.16 -12.48
N VAL A 24 -10.80 -0.42 -12.75
CA VAL A 24 -10.35 -1.39 -13.76
C VAL A 24 -9.62 -2.51 -13.04
N PHE A 25 -10.17 -3.72 -13.13
CA PHE A 25 -9.65 -4.92 -12.46
C PHE A 25 -8.82 -5.77 -13.43
N PRO A 26 -7.83 -6.54 -12.93
CA PRO A 26 -7.11 -7.47 -13.77
C PRO A 26 -8.03 -8.61 -14.18
N SER A 27 -7.97 -9.01 -15.45
CA SER A 27 -8.65 -10.21 -15.96
C SER A 27 -8.01 -11.48 -15.43
N ASP A 28 -6.67 -11.54 -15.45
CA ASP A 28 -5.87 -12.57 -14.82
C ASP A 28 -4.69 -11.93 -14.07
N PRO A 29 -4.69 -11.98 -12.71
CA PRO A 29 -3.62 -11.41 -11.90
C PRO A 29 -2.40 -12.33 -11.73
N TYR A 30 -2.47 -13.60 -12.15
CA TYR A 30 -1.42 -14.60 -11.93
C TYR A 30 -0.58 -14.87 -13.19
N GLU A 31 -1.07 -14.49 -14.38
CA GLU A 31 -0.30 -14.59 -15.61
C GLU A 31 0.80 -13.51 -15.72
N ALA A 32 2.03 -13.98 -15.99
CA ALA A 32 3.21 -13.12 -16.16
C ALA A 32 3.17 -12.30 -17.47
N VAL A 33 2.52 -12.82 -18.51
CA VAL A 33 2.43 -12.14 -19.82
C VAL A 33 1.16 -11.29 -19.87
N PRO A 34 1.21 -10.06 -20.41
CA PRO A 34 0.00 -9.28 -20.63
C PRO A 34 -0.94 -10.00 -21.59
N ASN A 35 -2.13 -10.32 -21.11
CA ASN A 35 -3.23 -10.87 -21.91
C ASN A 35 -4.13 -9.78 -22.52
N VAL A 36 -3.85 -8.50 -22.21
CA VAL A 36 -4.61 -7.31 -22.61
C VAL A 36 -3.66 -6.15 -22.88
N SER A 37 -4.00 -5.31 -23.87
CA SER A 37 -3.30 -4.05 -24.16
C SER A 37 -3.81 -2.93 -23.24
N LEU A 38 -3.61 -3.10 -21.93
CA LEU A 38 -3.99 -2.12 -20.90
C LEU A 38 -2.74 -1.57 -20.22
N THR A 39 -2.49 -0.27 -20.38
CA THR A 39 -1.29 0.41 -19.87
C THR A 39 -1.65 1.64 -19.04
N GLU A 40 -0.67 2.47 -18.69
CA GLU A 40 -0.89 3.78 -18.10
C GLU A 40 -1.62 4.75 -19.04
N GLN A 41 -1.55 4.54 -20.36
CA GLN A 41 -2.13 5.46 -21.34
C GLN A 41 -3.65 5.50 -21.24
N GLY A 42 -4.32 4.38 -21.01
CA GLY A 42 -5.77 4.36 -20.79
C GLY A 42 -6.18 5.23 -19.59
N LEU A 43 -5.43 5.17 -18.48
CA LEU A 43 -5.70 6.01 -17.31
C LEU A 43 -5.39 7.49 -17.58
N VAL A 44 -4.33 7.80 -18.34
CA VAL A 44 -4.03 9.16 -18.80
C VAL A 44 -5.20 9.71 -19.62
N SER A 45 -5.70 8.97 -20.62
CA SER A 45 -6.84 9.37 -21.44
C SER A 45 -8.08 9.66 -20.61
N VAL A 46 -8.44 8.80 -19.64
CA VAL A 46 -9.58 9.08 -18.73
C VAL A 46 -9.31 10.32 -17.88
N SER A 47 -8.08 10.49 -17.38
CA SER A 47 -7.72 11.68 -16.61
C SER A 47 -7.88 12.97 -17.40
N GLU A 48 -7.68 12.95 -18.72
CA GLU A 48 -7.88 14.10 -19.60
C GLU A 48 -9.37 14.32 -19.86
N GLY A 49 -10.05 13.27 -20.35
CA GLY A 49 -11.40 13.36 -20.89
C GLY A 49 -12.55 13.46 -19.88
N CYS A 50 -12.35 13.04 -18.62
CA CYS A 50 -13.39 12.98 -17.59
C CYS A 50 -13.18 14.05 -16.49
N PRO A 51 -13.73 15.27 -16.61
CA PRO A 51 -13.46 16.40 -15.70
C PRO A 51 -13.95 16.18 -14.27
N LYS A 52 -14.92 15.30 -14.07
CA LYS A 52 -15.49 15.01 -12.75
C LYS A 52 -14.92 13.76 -12.09
N LEU A 53 -13.90 13.13 -12.68
CA LEU A 53 -13.27 11.94 -12.11
C LEU A 53 -12.64 12.28 -10.76
N GLN A 54 -13.07 11.58 -9.71
CA GLN A 54 -12.60 11.79 -8.33
C GLN A 54 -12.06 10.52 -7.68
N SER A 55 -12.38 9.35 -8.24
CA SER A 55 -12.07 8.06 -7.62
C SER A 55 -11.53 7.07 -8.64
N VAL A 56 -10.32 6.58 -8.40
CA VAL A 56 -9.63 5.62 -9.27
C VAL A 56 -9.21 4.40 -8.47
N LEU A 57 -9.51 3.22 -9.00
CA LEU A 57 -8.83 1.97 -8.70
C LEU A 57 -8.35 1.38 -10.02
N TYR A 58 -7.05 1.27 -10.22
CA TYR A 58 -6.49 0.85 -11.49
C TYR A 58 -5.45 -0.25 -11.28
N PHE A 59 -5.63 -1.36 -11.97
CA PHE A 59 -4.66 -2.45 -12.02
C PHE A 59 -4.02 -2.48 -13.41
N CYS A 60 -2.69 -2.47 -13.46
CA CYS A 60 -1.92 -2.51 -14.71
C CYS A 60 -0.57 -3.21 -14.50
N ARG A 61 0.15 -3.49 -15.59
CA ARG A 61 1.48 -4.13 -15.53
C ARG A 61 2.65 -3.15 -15.64
N GLN A 62 2.41 -1.94 -16.12
CA GLN A 62 3.41 -0.89 -16.27
C GLN A 62 2.86 0.48 -15.88
N MET A 63 3.76 1.38 -15.48
CA MET A 63 3.47 2.77 -15.16
C MET A 63 4.73 3.62 -15.35
N SER A 64 4.57 4.92 -15.62
CA SER A 64 5.67 5.89 -15.64
C SER A 64 5.40 7.09 -14.74
N ASN A 65 6.46 7.76 -14.29
CA ASN A 65 6.36 9.03 -13.57
C ASN A 65 5.67 10.09 -14.42
N ALA A 66 5.95 10.12 -15.74
CA ALA A 66 5.34 11.05 -16.67
C ALA A 66 3.81 10.91 -16.69
N ALA A 67 3.29 9.67 -16.75
CA ALA A 67 1.85 9.42 -16.71
C ALA A 67 1.22 9.87 -15.38
N LEU A 68 1.84 9.53 -14.24
CA LEU A 68 1.35 9.96 -12.92
C LEU A 68 1.34 11.49 -12.77
N VAL A 69 2.37 12.18 -13.25
CA VAL A 69 2.43 13.65 -13.26
C VAL A 69 1.32 14.24 -14.12
N THR A 70 1.09 13.69 -15.30
CA THR A 70 0.00 14.12 -16.20
C THR A 70 -1.37 13.94 -15.54
N ILE A 71 -1.62 12.76 -14.95
CA ILE A 71 -2.87 12.47 -14.22
C ILE A 71 -3.08 13.47 -13.08
N ALA A 72 -2.05 13.75 -12.29
CA ALA A 72 -2.10 14.68 -11.17
C ALA A 72 -2.46 16.11 -11.62
N ARG A 73 -1.86 16.58 -12.72
CA ARG A 73 -2.13 17.90 -13.30
C ARG A 73 -3.52 18.00 -13.90
N ASN A 74 -3.97 16.94 -14.58
CA ASN A 74 -5.28 16.91 -15.19
C ASN A 74 -6.39 16.91 -14.13
N ARG A 75 -6.23 16.11 -13.07
CA ARG A 75 -7.27 15.87 -12.04
C ARG A 75 -6.81 16.28 -10.63
N PRO A 76 -6.68 17.60 -10.34
CA PRO A 76 -6.37 18.09 -9.00
C PRO A 76 -7.53 17.87 -7.99
N ASN A 77 -8.71 17.48 -8.48
CA ASN A 77 -9.91 17.17 -7.71
C ASN A 77 -10.00 15.70 -7.25
N LEU A 78 -8.97 14.86 -7.47
CA LEU A 78 -8.99 13.46 -7.01
C LEU A 78 -9.12 13.37 -5.48
N ILE A 79 -10.04 12.50 -5.05
CA ILE A 79 -10.31 12.20 -3.64
C ILE A 79 -9.77 10.82 -3.28
N ARG A 80 -9.81 9.86 -4.21
CA ARG A 80 -9.33 8.49 -4.01
C ARG A 80 -8.49 8.06 -5.19
N PHE A 81 -7.22 7.74 -4.96
CA PHE A 81 -6.32 7.27 -6.00
C PHE A 81 -5.67 5.97 -5.54
N ARG A 82 -6.00 4.86 -6.19
CA ARG A 82 -5.49 3.55 -5.84
C ARG A 82 -4.91 2.93 -7.10
N LEU A 83 -3.59 2.86 -7.16
CA LEU A 83 -2.88 2.21 -8.25
C LEU A 83 -2.28 0.89 -7.72
N CYS A 84 -2.44 -0.17 -8.50
CA CYS A 84 -1.82 -1.46 -8.24
C CYS A 84 -1.14 -1.96 -9.51
N ILE A 85 0.18 -1.81 -9.55
CA ILE A 85 1.04 -2.42 -10.54
C ILE A 85 1.24 -3.88 -10.12
N ILE A 86 0.89 -4.81 -11.02
CA ILE A 86 0.84 -6.25 -10.71
C ILE A 86 2.19 -6.77 -10.24
N GLU A 87 3.28 -6.34 -10.89
CA GLU A 87 4.63 -6.73 -10.52
C GLU A 87 5.15 -5.90 -9.33
N PRO A 88 5.49 -6.53 -8.19
CA PRO A 88 6.06 -5.83 -7.05
C PRO A 88 7.35 -5.12 -7.43
N ARG A 89 7.56 -3.90 -6.92
CA ARG A 89 8.75 -3.09 -7.18
C ARG A 89 9.03 -2.83 -8.68
N ALA A 90 8.01 -2.91 -9.54
CA ALA A 90 8.11 -2.49 -10.93
C ALA A 90 8.58 -1.03 -11.03
N GLN A 91 9.65 -0.80 -11.78
CA GLN A 91 10.20 0.53 -12.03
C GLN A 91 9.32 1.31 -13.00
N ASP A 92 9.57 2.61 -13.08
CA ASP A 92 9.18 3.38 -14.26
C ASP A 92 9.75 2.69 -15.51
N TYR A 93 8.89 2.17 -16.39
CA TYR A 93 9.33 1.35 -17.51
C TYR A 93 10.15 2.13 -18.56
N LEU A 94 10.11 3.47 -18.53
CA LEU A 94 10.87 4.33 -19.43
C LEU A 94 12.21 4.76 -18.83
N THR A 95 12.21 5.15 -17.55
CA THR A 95 13.40 5.72 -16.89
C THR A 95 14.16 4.71 -16.05
N LEU A 96 13.58 3.55 -15.77
CA LEU A 96 14.06 2.51 -14.86
C LEU A 96 14.28 3.01 -13.41
N GLY A 97 13.70 4.17 -13.09
CA GLY A 97 13.74 4.77 -11.76
C GLY A 97 12.55 4.39 -10.88
N PRO A 98 12.56 4.82 -9.61
CA PRO A 98 11.39 4.71 -8.74
C PRO A 98 10.27 5.66 -9.19
N LEU A 99 9.03 5.35 -8.79
CA LEU A 99 7.84 6.16 -9.07
C LEU A 99 7.59 7.29 -8.06
N ASP A 100 8.61 7.65 -7.28
CA ASP A 100 8.50 8.63 -6.19
C ASP A 100 8.01 10.00 -6.67
N VAL A 101 8.51 10.46 -7.82
CA VAL A 101 8.16 11.78 -8.37
C VAL A 101 6.71 11.79 -8.87
N GLY A 102 6.26 10.70 -9.49
CA GLY A 102 4.90 10.54 -9.98
C GLY A 102 3.89 10.57 -8.85
N PHE A 103 4.09 9.75 -7.81
CA PHE A 103 3.23 9.79 -6.64
C PHE A 103 3.37 11.10 -5.83
N GLY A 104 4.57 11.67 -5.79
CA GLY A 104 4.82 13.00 -5.25
C GLY A 104 3.92 14.06 -5.91
N ALA A 105 3.84 14.06 -7.24
CA ALA A 105 2.96 14.95 -7.99
C ALA A 105 1.48 14.73 -7.67
N ILE A 106 1.04 13.47 -7.49
CA ILE A 106 -0.35 13.16 -7.09
C ILE A 106 -0.66 13.81 -5.75
N VAL A 107 0.15 13.60 -4.70
CA VAL A 107 -0.13 14.19 -3.38
C VAL A 107 0.11 15.70 -3.34
N GLU A 108 0.98 16.23 -4.20
CA GLU A 108 1.21 17.65 -4.33
C GLU A 108 0.05 18.37 -5.03
N ASN A 109 -0.55 17.81 -6.08
CA ASN A 109 -1.60 18.50 -6.85
C ASN A 109 -3.02 18.19 -6.33
N CYS A 110 -3.26 16.95 -5.88
CA CYS A 110 -4.59 16.50 -5.45
C CYS A 110 -4.82 16.80 -3.96
N LYS A 111 -5.07 18.07 -3.61
CA LYS A 111 -5.15 18.53 -2.20
C LYS A 111 -6.32 17.95 -1.40
N GLU A 112 -7.37 17.46 -2.08
CA GLU A 112 -8.52 16.81 -1.46
C GLU A 112 -8.38 15.28 -1.36
N LEU A 113 -7.19 14.73 -1.64
CA LEU A 113 -6.94 13.29 -1.60
C LEU A 113 -7.09 12.74 -0.18
N ARG A 114 -8.02 11.80 -0.01
CA ARG A 114 -8.34 11.13 1.26
C ARG A 114 -7.94 9.67 1.30
N ARG A 115 -7.78 9.02 0.15
CA ARG A 115 -7.35 7.62 0.07
C ARG A 115 -6.30 7.42 -0.99
N LEU A 116 -5.18 6.82 -0.59
CA LEU A 116 -4.06 6.51 -1.46
C LEU A 116 -3.66 5.04 -1.30
N SER A 117 -3.47 4.35 -2.44
CA SER A 117 -2.76 3.07 -2.49
C SER A 117 -1.72 3.17 -3.58
N MET A 118 -0.49 2.78 -3.27
CA MET A 118 0.66 2.90 -4.16
C MET A 118 1.34 1.54 -4.35
N SER A 119 2.04 1.42 -5.48
CA SER A 119 2.73 0.22 -5.92
C SER A 119 3.83 0.59 -6.92
N GLY A 120 4.73 -0.33 -7.21
CA GLY A 120 5.93 -0.10 -8.00
C GLY A 120 7.16 0.11 -7.12
N LEU A 121 8.29 0.45 -7.73
CA LEU A 121 9.52 0.77 -7.00
C LEU A 121 9.36 2.14 -6.34
N LEU A 122 9.46 2.17 -5.01
CA LEU A 122 9.23 3.36 -4.20
C LEU A 122 10.28 3.41 -3.09
N THR A 123 10.92 4.56 -2.92
CA THR A 123 11.96 4.82 -1.91
C THR A 123 11.39 5.59 -0.73
N ASP A 124 12.20 5.86 0.30
CA ASP A 124 11.78 6.73 1.42
C ASP A 124 11.30 8.13 0.97
N ARG A 125 11.74 8.59 -0.21
CA ARG A 125 11.40 9.90 -0.79
C ARG A 125 9.91 10.05 -1.11
N VAL A 126 9.20 9.00 -1.54
CA VAL A 126 7.75 9.12 -1.77
C VAL A 126 7.01 9.45 -0.47
N PHE A 127 7.49 8.90 0.64
CA PHE A 127 6.86 9.12 1.94
C PHE A 127 7.16 10.51 2.50
N GLU A 128 8.32 11.08 2.19
CA GLU A 128 8.60 12.50 2.43
C GLU A 128 7.58 13.39 1.72
N TYR A 129 7.31 13.15 0.42
CA TYR A 129 6.28 13.88 -0.32
C TYR A 129 4.89 13.73 0.30
N ILE A 130 4.53 12.51 0.71
CA ILE A 130 3.25 12.23 1.37
C ILE A 130 3.13 12.99 2.69
N GLY A 131 4.14 12.90 3.55
CA GLY A 131 4.17 13.62 4.83
C GLY A 131 4.11 15.14 4.64
N THR A 132 4.72 15.65 3.59
CA THR A 132 4.75 17.09 3.28
C THR A 132 3.42 17.59 2.72
N HIS A 133 2.79 16.86 1.79
CA HIS A 133 1.68 17.40 1.00
C HIS A 133 0.32 16.77 1.29
N ALA A 134 0.25 15.51 1.72
CA ALA A 134 -1.00 14.74 1.83
C ALA A 134 -1.76 15.01 3.15
N LYS A 135 -2.04 16.27 3.48
CA LYS A 135 -2.59 16.68 4.79
C LYS A 135 -4.02 16.18 5.06
N LYS A 136 -4.80 15.95 4.00
CA LYS A 136 -6.17 15.40 4.08
C LYS A 136 -6.23 13.88 3.91
N LEU A 137 -5.09 13.20 3.81
CA LEU A 137 -5.06 11.76 3.61
C LEU A 137 -5.55 11.03 4.86
N GLU A 138 -6.63 10.26 4.72
CA GLU A 138 -7.27 9.52 5.81
C GLU A 138 -6.88 8.03 5.79
N MET A 139 -6.63 7.47 4.60
CA MET A 139 -6.28 6.07 4.43
C MET A 139 -5.13 5.89 3.45
N LEU A 140 -4.07 5.25 3.92
CA LEU A 140 -2.89 4.91 3.12
C LEU A 140 -2.65 3.39 3.18
N SER A 141 -2.53 2.77 2.01
CA SER A 141 -2.11 1.37 1.88
C SER A 141 -0.79 1.29 1.11
N ILE A 142 0.20 0.60 1.68
CA ILE A 142 1.58 0.49 1.20
C ILE A 142 1.96 -0.98 1.11
N ALA A 143 2.54 -1.40 -0.02
CA ALA A 143 3.11 -2.73 -0.17
C ALA A 143 4.46 -2.66 -0.90
N PHE A 144 5.45 -3.43 -0.43
CA PHE A 144 6.76 -3.60 -1.09
C PHE A 144 7.57 -2.30 -1.33
N ALA A 145 7.41 -1.30 -0.47
CA ALA A 145 7.92 0.06 -0.68
C ALA A 145 8.76 0.57 0.50
N GLY A 146 9.61 1.57 0.24
CA GLY A 146 10.48 2.20 1.21
C GLY A 146 11.81 1.48 1.40
N ASP A 147 12.71 2.17 2.08
CA ASP A 147 14.08 1.73 2.33
C ASP A 147 14.37 1.61 3.84
N SER A 148 13.76 2.47 4.66
CA SER A 148 14.03 2.54 6.10
C SER A 148 12.85 3.09 6.93
N ASP A 149 13.03 3.12 8.25
CA ASP A 149 12.08 3.72 9.21
C ASP A 149 11.79 5.20 8.90
N LEU A 150 12.67 5.91 8.18
CA LEU A 150 12.43 7.31 7.80
C LEU A 150 11.17 7.46 6.94
N GLY A 151 10.93 6.53 6.02
CA GLY A 151 9.71 6.54 5.20
C GLY A 151 8.45 6.53 6.06
N LEU A 152 8.34 5.59 7.01
CA LEU A 152 7.21 5.54 7.92
C LEU A 152 7.14 6.75 8.85
N HIS A 153 8.29 7.27 9.31
CA HIS A 153 8.33 8.47 10.13
C HIS A 153 7.69 9.66 9.42
N HIS A 154 8.02 9.92 8.14
CA HIS A 154 7.43 11.02 7.38
C HIS A 154 5.91 10.95 7.29
N VAL A 155 5.36 9.75 7.10
CA VAL A 155 3.90 9.54 7.06
C VAL A 155 3.28 9.86 8.42
N LEU A 156 3.81 9.29 9.50
CA LEU A 156 3.22 9.44 10.83
C LEU A 156 3.37 10.87 11.38
N SER A 157 4.49 11.54 11.11
CA SER A 157 4.73 12.91 11.57
C SER A 157 4.03 13.96 10.69
N GLY A 158 3.85 13.68 9.39
CA GLY A 158 3.37 14.66 8.42
C GLY A 158 1.89 14.57 8.04
N CYS A 159 1.25 13.39 8.10
CA CYS A 159 -0.13 13.23 7.66
C CYS A 159 -1.16 13.56 8.76
N ASP A 160 -1.63 14.80 8.81
CA ASP A 160 -2.52 15.32 9.85
C ASP A 160 -3.81 14.52 10.02
N SER A 161 -4.46 14.16 8.91
CA SER A 161 -5.79 13.52 8.89
C SER A 161 -5.78 11.99 8.89
N LEU A 162 -4.61 11.36 9.01
CA LEU A 162 -4.47 9.91 8.84
C LEU A 162 -5.26 9.15 9.90
N ARG A 163 -6.09 8.20 9.46
CA ARG A 163 -6.92 7.34 10.32
C ARG A 163 -6.62 5.86 10.14
N LYS A 164 -6.25 5.44 8.93
CA LYS A 164 -5.95 4.05 8.60
C LYS A 164 -4.64 3.95 7.84
N LEU A 165 -3.74 3.12 8.35
CA LEU A 165 -2.48 2.81 7.68
C LEU A 165 -2.33 1.30 7.57
N GLU A 166 -2.17 0.81 6.36
CA GLU A 166 -1.99 -0.60 6.04
C GLU A 166 -0.64 -0.78 5.36
N ILE A 167 0.25 -1.57 5.94
CA ILE A 167 1.62 -1.78 5.48
C ILE A 167 1.88 -3.26 5.32
N ARG A 168 2.41 -3.65 4.16
CA ARG A 168 2.80 -5.02 3.85
C ARG A 168 4.20 -5.08 3.25
N ASP A 169 5.04 -5.99 3.73
CA ASP A 169 6.34 -6.31 3.11
C ASP A 169 7.22 -5.06 2.86
N CYS A 170 7.24 -4.13 3.82
CA CYS A 170 8.05 -2.90 3.79
C CYS A 170 9.16 -2.99 4.85
N PRO A 171 10.35 -2.39 4.63
CA PRO A 171 11.46 -2.41 5.58
C PRO A 171 11.25 -1.39 6.72
N PHE A 172 10.03 -1.28 7.24
CA PHE A 172 9.70 -0.43 8.38
C PHE A 172 9.75 -1.25 9.67
N GLY A 173 10.33 -0.67 10.70
CA GLY A 173 10.48 -1.21 12.03
C GLY A 173 10.07 -0.21 13.11
N ASP A 174 10.49 -0.49 14.33
CA ASP A 174 9.84 0.06 15.52
C ASP A 174 10.21 1.52 15.81
N ASN A 175 11.35 2.03 15.30
CA ASN A 175 11.80 3.37 15.67
C ASN A 175 10.81 4.44 15.22
N ALA A 176 10.25 4.28 14.01
CA ALA A 176 9.24 5.18 13.48
C ALA A 176 7.94 5.15 14.30
N LEU A 177 7.55 3.97 14.78
CA LEU A 177 6.37 3.78 15.63
C LEU A 177 6.56 4.41 17.01
N LEU A 178 7.71 4.14 17.65
CA LEU A 178 8.05 4.69 18.95
C LEU A 178 8.16 6.21 18.93
N ALA A 179 8.83 6.76 17.91
CA ALA A 179 8.97 8.22 17.73
C ALA A 179 7.61 8.91 17.49
N ASN A 180 6.62 8.20 16.98
CA ASN A 180 5.29 8.75 16.66
C ASN A 180 4.16 8.09 17.48
N ALA A 181 4.44 7.55 18.67
CA ALA A 181 3.46 6.82 19.46
C ALA A 181 2.18 7.65 19.74
N GLY A 182 2.33 8.97 19.95
CA GLY A 182 1.19 9.87 20.13
C GLY A 182 0.26 9.94 18.92
N LYS A 183 0.78 9.80 17.69
CA LYS A 183 -0.03 9.78 16.47
C LYS A 183 -0.93 8.55 16.42
N LEU A 184 -0.42 7.39 16.86
CA LEU A 184 -1.16 6.13 16.82
C LEU A 184 -2.46 6.20 17.61
N ALA A 185 -2.49 6.96 18.71
CA ALA A 185 -3.70 7.18 19.51
C ALA A 185 -4.78 8.01 18.78
N THR A 186 -4.42 8.78 17.75
CA THR A 186 -5.37 9.56 16.93
C THR A 186 -5.93 8.75 15.76
N MET A 187 -5.29 7.63 15.43
CA MET A 187 -5.66 6.77 14.31
C MET A 187 -6.71 5.75 14.72
N ARG A 188 -7.51 5.30 13.75
CA ARG A 188 -8.47 4.22 13.96
C ARG A 188 -7.77 2.85 13.99
N SER A 189 -6.82 2.64 13.08
CA SER A 189 -6.13 1.36 12.96
C SER A 189 -4.81 1.51 12.24
N LEU A 190 -3.81 0.78 12.73
CA LEU A 190 -2.57 0.49 12.06
C LEU A 190 -2.52 -1.02 11.83
N TRP A 191 -2.34 -1.44 10.58
CA TRP A 191 -2.08 -2.83 10.23
C TRP A 191 -0.70 -2.91 9.58
N MET A 192 0.13 -3.80 10.09
CA MET A 192 1.45 -4.08 9.54
C MET A 192 1.62 -5.59 9.46
N SER A 193 1.99 -6.11 8.28
CA SER A 193 2.31 -7.52 8.09
C SER A 193 3.67 -7.70 7.44
N SER A 194 4.35 -8.80 7.78
CA SER A 194 5.70 -9.09 7.27
C SER A 194 6.68 -7.98 7.67
N MET A 195 6.69 -7.66 8.97
CA MET A 195 7.77 -6.86 9.55
C MET A 195 8.98 -7.79 9.68
N PRO A 196 10.07 -7.57 8.92
CA PRO A 196 11.27 -8.37 9.14
C PRO A 196 11.70 -8.15 10.60
N ARG A 197 11.80 -9.25 11.38
CA ARG A 197 12.37 -9.30 12.74
C ARG A 197 11.44 -9.01 13.92
N LEU A 198 10.12 -8.88 13.72
CA LEU A 198 9.17 -8.79 14.84
C LEU A 198 8.66 -10.18 15.22
N ASN A 199 8.96 -10.64 16.43
CA ASN A 199 8.40 -11.87 16.99
C ASN A 199 7.23 -11.51 17.92
N VAL A 200 6.12 -12.21 17.74
CA VAL A 200 4.94 -12.11 18.62
C VAL A 200 4.78 -13.44 19.34
N GLU A 201 5.02 -13.44 20.65
CA GLU A 201 4.88 -14.59 21.52
C GLU A 201 3.64 -14.46 22.41
N VAL A 202 2.80 -15.48 22.39
CA VAL A 202 1.71 -15.68 23.34
C VAL A 202 2.24 -16.52 24.49
N ILE A 203 2.10 -16.04 25.71
CA ILE A 203 2.47 -16.77 26.93
C ILE A 203 1.17 -17.05 27.70
N ASP A 204 0.78 -18.31 27.78
CA ASP A 204 -0.52 -18.70 28.34
C ASP A 204 -0.46 -20.11 28.96
N GLU A 205 -0.70 -20.25 30.27
CA GLU A 205 -0.57 -21.57 30.92
C GLU A 205 -1.79 -22.48 30.69
N ARG A 206 -2.86 -21.96 30.06
CA ARG A 206 -4.13 -22.68 29.85
C ARG A 206 -4.10 -23.63 28.63
N GLY A 207 -2.95 -23.74 27.96
CA GLY A 207 -2.76 -24.60 26.80
C GLY A 207 -2.87 -23.87 25.45
N PRO A 208 -2.77 -24.61 24.33
CA PRO A 208 -2.62 -24.05 22.99
C PRO A 208 -3.70 -23.00 22.67
N PRO A 209 -3.35 -21.82 22.12
CA PRO A 209 -4.31 -20.79 21.74
C PRO A 209 -5.42 -21.34 20.83
N ASP A 210 -5.05 -22.19 19.87
CA ASP A 210 -5.94 -22.78 18.86
C ASP A 210 -6.96 -23.78 19.44
N SER A 211 -6.78 -24.20 20.69
CA SER A 211 -7.77 -25.06 21.38
C SER A 211 -8.99 -24.29 21.88
N ARG A 212 -8.99 -22.96 21.76
CA ARG A 212 -10.02 -22.04 22.26
C ARG A 212 -10.56 -21.19 21.11
N PRO A 213 -11.78 -20.62 21.25
CA PRO A 213 -12.30 -19.67 20.26
C PRO A 213 -11.40 -18.46 20.10
N ASP A 214 -11.27 -17.92 18.89
CA ASP A 214 -10.42 -16.75 18.57
C ASP A 214 -10.74 -15.49 19.39
N SER A 215 -11.95 -15.41 19.96
CA SER A 215 -12.37 -14.32 20.84
C SER A 215 -11.86 -14.44 22.28
N CYS A 216 -11.21 -15.55 22.63
CA CYS A 216 -10.70 -15.81 23.97
C CYS A 216 -9.42 -15.00 24.22
N PRO A 217 -9.39 -14.13 25.25
CA PRO A 217 -8.20 -13.35 25.57
C PRO A 217 -7.07 -14.26 26.07
N VAL A 218 -5.86 -14.03 25.57
CA VAL A 218 -4.61 -14.68 26.03
C VAL A 218 -4.12 -14.06 27.34
N GLU A 219 -3.35 -14.80 28.15
CA GLU A 219 -2.87 -14.28 29.45
C GLU A 219 -1.86 -13.15 29.27
N LYS A 220 -0.82 -13.40 28.46
CA LYS A 220 0.26 -12.45 28.22
C LYS A 220 0.68 -12.49 26.76
N LEU A 221 1.02 -11.31 26.25
CA LEU A 221 1.60 -11.13 24.92
C LEU A 221 2.98 -10.49 25.09
N TYR A 222 4.00 -11.12 24.53
CA TYR A 222 5.36 -10.62 24.54
C TYR A 222 5.80 -10.36 23.10
N ILE A 223 6.01 -9.09 22.77
CA ILE A 223 6.39 -8.65 21.44
C ILE A 223 7.83 -8.14 21.52
N TYR A 224 8.72 -8.71 20.72
CA TYR A 224 10.12 -8.31 20.73
C TYR A 224 10.74 -8.36 19.34
N ARG A 225 11.71 -7.47 19.13
CA ARG A 225 12.52 -7.43 17.91
C ARG A 225 13.73 -8.36 18.05
N SER A 226 14.06 -9.10 16.99
CA SER A 226 15.25 -9.96 16.96
C SER A 226 15.89 -10.04 15.58
N VAL A 227 17.16 -9.68 15.48
CA VAL A 227 17.97 -9.96 14.28
C VAL A 227 18.26 -11.45 14.07
N ALA A 228 18.09 -12.27 15.13
CA ALA A 228 18.30 -13.71 15.10
C ALA A 228 17.04 -14.51 14.74
N GLY A 229 15.90 -13.84 14.48
CA GLY A 229 14.62 -14.51 14.25
C GLY A 229 13.97 -15.00 15.56
N ARG A 230 13.14 -16.05 15.46
CA ARG A 230 12.43 -16.64 16.61
C ARG A 230 13.43 -17.33 17.54
N ARG A 231 13.18 -17.24 18.85
CA ARG A 231 13.95 -18.04 19.82
C ARG A 231 13.57 -19.53 19.67
N VAL A 232 14.55 -20.43 19.85
CA VAL A 232 14.37 -21.89 19.66
C VAL A 232 14.14 -22.63 20.98
N ASP A 233 14.24 -21.93 22.09
CA ASP A 233 14.17 -22.43 23.47
C ASP A 233 12.83 -22.04 24.14
N MET A 234 11.74 -22.02 23.36
CA MET A 234 10.42 -21.68 23.89
C MET A 234 9.91 -22.80 24.82
N PRO A 235 9.51 -22.50 26.07
CA PRO A 235 8.86 -23.49 26.92
C PRO A 235 7.44 -23.79 26.40
N GLY A 236 6.85 -24.90 26.82
CA GLY A 236 5.59 -25.43 26.27
C GLY A 236 4.34 -24.56 26.44
N PHE A 237 4.44 -23.45 27.18
CA PHE A 237 3.38 -22.45 27.38
C PHE A 237 3.61 -21.16 26.58
N VAL A 238 4.56 -21.16 25.64
CA VAL A 238 4.88 -20.02 24.76
C VAL A 238 4.69 -20.41 23.30
N TRP A 239 3.90 -19.62 22.56
CA TRP A 239 3.59 -19.86 21.14
C TRP A 239 3.88 -18.64 20.29
N THR A 240 4.45 -18.85 19.10
CA THR A 240 4.68 -17.75 18.14
C THR A 240 3.52 -17.61 17.18
N MET A 241 2.97 -16.40 17.07
CA MET A 241 1.92 -16.07 16.10
C MET A 241 2.54 -15.78 14.73
N GLY A 242 2.00 -16.38 13.66
CA GLY A 242 2.38 -16.06 12.28
C GLY A 242 3.32 -17.05 11.59
N GLY A 243 3.05 -18.36 11.66
CA GLY A 243 3.66 -19.33 10.76
C GLY A 243 2.71 -20.49 10.51
N ASN A 244 2.22 -20.62 9.28
CA ASN A 244 1.63 -21.86 8.82
C ASN A 244 2.60 -23.00 9.11
N ALA A 245 2.03 -24.10 9.62
CA ALA A 245 2.67 -25.38 9.71
C ALA A 245 3.32 -25.74 8.35
N MET A 246 4.63 -25.94 8.37
CA MET A 246 5.26 -27.02 7.62
C MET A 246 6.12 -27.80 8.60
N LEU A 247 5.47 -28.81 9.21
CA LEU A 247 6.07 -30.13 9.42
C LEU A 247 6.92 -30.44 8.18
N GLY A 248 8.19 -30.76 8.30
CA GLY A 248 8.62 -32.07 8.74
C GLY A 248 9.76 -32.49 7.81
N MET A 249 10.72 -33.19 8.37
CA MET A 249 11.95 -33.64 7.74
C MET A 249 11.68 -34.53 6.52
N SER A 250 12.48 -34.33 5.47
CA SER A 250 13.24 -35.38 4.78
C SER A 250 14.48 -34.76 4.14
#